data_AF-A0A849G1Q2-F1
#
_entry.id   AF-A0A849G1Q2-F1
#
_cell.length_a   1.000
_cell.length_b   1.000
_cell.length_c   1.000
_cell.angle_alpha   90.00
_cell.angle_beta   90.00
_cell.angle_gamma   90.00
#
_symmetry.space_group_name_H-M   'P 1'
#
loop_
_entity.id
_entity.type
_entity.pdbx_description
1 polymer ?
#
loop_
_entity_poly.entity_id
_entity_poly.type
_entity_poly.pdbx_seq_one_letter_code
_entity_poly.pdbx_strand_id
1 'polypeptide(L)'
;MLITFLLTMVAWVFFRADSVSIAFLYLKEMLGGVISDPQQILHLLNSIEAPLLLYLAILLILEWLAREQKHGIMVLEKISWTFVRWIIYIILISLIFMQESKEIDFIYFQF
;
A
#
# COMPACT_ATOMS: atom_id res chain seq x y z
N MET A 1 16.76 3.09 5.25
CA MET A 1 15.49 2.32 5.18
C MET A 1 14.89 2.37 3.78
N LEU A 2 14.68 3.53 3.14
CA LEU A 2 14.11 3.58 1.78
C LEU A 2 14.99 2.85 0.75
N ILE A 3 16.30 3.13 0.75
CA ILE A 3 17.25 2.49 -0.16
C ILE A 3 17.26 0.96 0.03
N THR A 4 17.32 0.51 1.29
CA THR A 4 17.29 -0.92 1.62
C THR A 4 15.96 -1.57 1.25
N PHE A 5 14.83 -0.87 1.43
CA PHE A 5 13.51 -1.33 1.01
C PHE A 5 13.41 -1.49 -0.51
N LEU A 6 13.88 -0.50 -1.27
CA LEU A 6 13.93 -0.57 -2.74
C LEU A 6 14.86 -1.69 -3.22
N LEU A 7 16.04 -1.83 -2.60
CA LEU A 7 16.96 -2.93 -2.90
C LEU A 7 16.32 -4.30 -2.64
N THR A 8 15.65 -4.46 -1.50
CA THR A 8 14.96 -5.71 -1.17
C THR A 8 13.82 -5.99 -2.14
N MET A 9 13.01 -5.00 -2.50
CA MET A 9 11.95 -5.18 -3.52
C MET A 9 12.52 -5.63 -4.86
N VAL A 10 13.56 -4.96 -5.36
CA VAL A 10 14.21 -5.33 -6.63
C VAL A 10 14.81 -6.72 -6.53
N ALA A 11 15.50 -7.05 -5.44
CA ALA A 11 16.06 -8.38 -5.22
C ALA A 11 14.98 -9.47 -5.25
N TRP A 12 13.79 -9.19 -4.69
CA TRP A 12 12.70 -10.16 -4.64
C TRP A 12 12.14 -10.51 -6.01
N VAL A 13 12.19 -9.58 -6.98
CA VAL A 13 11.84 -9.87 -8.39
C VAL A 13 12.75 -10.95 -8.96
N PHE A 14 14.06 -10.90 -8.69
CA PHE A 14 15.01 -11.91 -9.17
C PHE A 14 14.80 -13.27 -8.49
N PHE A 15 14.40 -13.30 -7.22
CA PHE A 15 14.13 -14.56 -6.53
C PHE A 15 12.82 -15.24 -6.94
N ARG A 16 11.87 -14.50 -7.51
CA ARG A 16 10.53 -15.00 -7.86
C ARG A 16 10.33 -15.25 -9.35
N ALA A 17 11.17 -14.67 -10.21
CA ALA A 17 11.10 -14.89 -11.66
C ALA A 17 11.69 -16.25 -12.07
N ASP A 18 11.12 -16.88 -13.10
CA ASP A 18 11.56 -18.20 -13.60
C ASP A 18 12.99 -18.18 -14.19
N SER A 19 13.48 -17.00 -14.61
CA SER A 19 14.86 -16.81 -15.05
C SER A 19 15.32 -15.36 -14.88
N VAL A 20 16.64 -15.15 -14.90
CA VAL A 20 17.25 -13.81 -14.86
C VAL A 20 16.77 -12.94 -16.03
N SER A 21 16.62 -13.52 -17.22
CA SER A 21 16.10 -12.80 -18.39
C SER A 21 14.67 -12.32 -18.19
N ILE A 22 13.82 -13.15 -17.58
CA ILE A 22 12.43 -12.78 -17.26
C ILE A 22 12.37 -11.71 -16.16
N ALA A 23 13.24 -11.77 -15.15
CA ALA A 23 13.33 -10.74 -14.11
C ALA A 23 13.63 -9.35 -14.70
N PHE A 24 14.59 -9.27 -15.64
CA PHE A 24 14.89 -8.01 -16.34
C PHE A 24 13.73 -7.54 -17.21
N LEU A 25 12.99 -8.46 -17.85
CA LEU A 25 11.79 -8.11 -18.60
C LEU A 25 10.73 -7.49 -17.67
N TYR A 26 10.46 -8.10 -16.50
CA TYR A 26 9.53 -7.52 -15.53
C TYR A 26 9.92 -6.11 -15.09
N LEU A 27 11.19 -5.89 -14.73
CA LEU A 27 11.66 -4.56 -14.33
C LEU A 27 11.53 -3.55 -15.47
N LYS A 28 11.82 -3.97 -16.72
CA LYS A 28 11.69 -3.11 -17.91
C LYS A 28 10.23 -2.75 -18.18
N GLU A 29 9.31 -3.71 -18.12
CA GLU A 29 7.88 -3.47 -18.37
C GLU A 29 7.25 -2.61 -17.24
N MET A 30 7.63 -2.86 -15.98
CA MET A 30 7.17 -2.05 -14.84
C MET A 30 7.55 -0.57 -14.98
N LEU A 31 8.78 -0.28 -15.43
CA LEU A 31 9.24 1.09 -15.66
C LEU A 31 8.75 1.65 -16.99
N GLY A 32 8.69 0.80 -18.02
CA GLY A 32 8.33 1.15 -19.38
C GLY A 32 6.86 1.51 -19.54
N GLY A 33 5.94 0.73 -18.98
CA GLY A 33 4.49 0.98 -19.12
C GLY A 33 4.07 2.36 -18.62
N VAL A 34 4.64 2.78 -17.48
CA VAL A 34 4.38 4.10 -16.87
C VAL A 34 4.92 5.26 -17.70
N ILE A 35 6.11 5.10 -18.29
CA ILE A 35 6.78 6.16 -19.06
C ILE A 35 6.22 6.27 -20.49
N SER A 36 5.85 5.13 -21.08
CA SER A 36 5.39 5.04 -22.47
C SER A 36 3.95 5.51 -22.64
N ASP A 37 3.10 5.27 -21.64
CA ASP A 37 1.69 5.64 -21.68
C ASP A 37 1.21 6.12 -20.30
N PRO A 38 1.37 7.42 -20.00
CA PRO A 38 0.89 8.02 -18.77
C PRO A 38 -0.64 7.90 -18.58
N GLN A 39 -1.39 7.62 -19.66
CA GLN A 39 -2.85 7.42 -19.56
C GLN A 39 -3.20 6.14 -18.82
N GLN A 40 -2.30 5.15 -18.73
CA GLN A 40 -2.52 3.94 -17.93
C GLN A 40 -2.66 4.25 -16.44
N ILE A 41 -1.86 5.19 -15.92
CA ILE A 41 -2.01 5.67 -14.53
C ILE A 41 -3.34 6.39 -14.36
N LEU A 42 -3.73 7.22 -15.33
CA LEU A 42 -5.01 7.92 -15.28
C LEU A 42 -6.19 6.94 -15.32
N HIS A 43 -6.07 5.84 -16.07
CA HIS A 43 -7.07 4.79 -16.15
C HIS A 43 -7.15 3.99 -14.85
N LEU A 44 -6.02 3.71 -14.19
CA LEU A 44 -5.98 3.12 -12.85
C LEU A 44 -6.64 4.04 -11.80
N LEU A 45 -6.35 5.34 -11.84
CA LEU A 45 -6.96 6.33 -10.94
C LEU A 45 -8.46 6.54 -11.19
N ASN A 46 -8.94 6.25 -12.39
CA ASN A 46 -10.37 6.29 -12.73
C ASN A 46 -11.06 4.92 -12.60
N SER A 47 -10.31 3.87 -12.27
CA SER A 47 -10.85 2.52 -12.11
C SER A 47 -11.51 2.33 -10.75
N ILE A 48 -12.30 1.27 -10.61
CA ILE A 48 -12.94 0.84 -9.35
C ILE A 48 -11.88 0.57 -8.25
N GLU A 49 -10.61 0.40 -8.62
CA GLU A 49 -9.49 0.13 -7.71
C GLU A 49 -8.82 1.40 -7.18
N ALA A 50 -9.22 2.60 -7.63
CA ALA A 50 -8.68 3.86 -7.12
C ALA A 50 -8.76 4.02 -5.57
N PRO A 51 -9.83 3.58 -4.88
CA PRO A 51 -9.86 3.59 -3.42
C PRO A 51 -8.77 2.71 -2.78
N LEU A 52 -8.42 1.58 -3.41
CA LEU A 52 -7.36 0.69 -2.92
C LEU A 52 -6.00 1.38 -2.93
N LEU A 53 -5.67 2.08 -4.02
CA LEU A 53 -4.43 2.86 -4.13
C LEU A 53 -4.36 3.96 -3.06
N LEU A 54 -5.49 4.65 -2.80
CA LEU A 54 -5.57 5.66 -1.75
C LEU A 54 -5.35 5.04 -0.36
N TYR A 55 -6.00 3.90 -0.06
CA TYR A 55 -5.82 3.22 1.22
C TYR A 55 -4.38 2.72 1.42
N LEU A 56 -3.77 2.15 0.38
CA LEU A 56 -2.37 1.74 0.40
C LEU A 56 -1.42 2.91 0.67
N ALA A 57 -1.64 4.05 0.01
CA ALA A 57 -0.83 5.24 0.23
C ALA A 57 -0.96 5.76 1.67
N ILE A 58 -2.19 5.84 2.20
CA ILE A 58 -2.44 6.24 3.59
C ILE A 58 -1.75 5.28 4.55
N LEU A 59 -1.88 3.97 4.33
CA LEU A 59 -1.28 2.95 5.19
C LEU A 59 0.24 3.06 5.20
N LEU A 60 0.89 3.18 4.03
CA LEU A 60 2.34 3.33 3.93
C LEU A 60 2.84 4.59 4.64
N ILE A 61 2.13 5.72 4.50
CA ILE A 61 2.48 6.97 5.18
C ILE A 61 2.36 6.81 6.69
N LEU A 62 1.25 6.25 7.17
CA LEU A 62 1.00 6.06 8.61
C LEU A 62 2.01 5.09 9.23
N GLU A 63 2.26 3.94 8.60
CA GLU A 63 3.28 2.97 9.04
C GLU A 63 4.67 3.60 9.07
N TRP A 64 5.02 4.38 8.06
CA TRP A 64 6.32 5.04 8.03
C TRP A 64 6.49 6.07 9.15
N LEU A 65 5.44 6.85 9.44
CA LEU A 65 5.40 7.78 10.57
C LEU A 65 5.40 7.05 11.92
N ALA A 66 4.81 5.86 11.98
CA ALA A 66 4.70 5.03 13.17
C ALA A 66 5.83 4.03 13.36
N ARG A 67 6.86 4.01 12.50
CA ARG A 67 7.92 2.98 12.45
C ARG A 67 8.64 2.69 13.78
N GLU A 68 8.66 3.66 14.70
CA GLU A 68 9.33 3.53 16.01
C GLU A 68 8.35 3.16 17.14
N GLN A 69 7.07 2.99 16.80
CA GLN A 69 6.00 2.69 17.73
C GLN A 69 5.54 1.24 17.58
N LYS A 70 4.92 0.70 18.62
CA LYS A 70 4.47 -0.70 18.64
C LYS A 70 3.29 -0.98 17.70
N HIS A 71 2.58 0.06 17.26
CA HIS A 71 1.44 -0.02 16.34
C HIS A 71 1.15 1.36 15.72
N GLY A 72 0.63 1.37 14.48
CA GLY A 72 0.34 2.58 13.69
C GLY A 72 -0.47 3.65 14.41
N ILE A 73 -1.46 3.22 15.20
CA ILE A 73 -2.41 4.08 15.91
C ILE A 73 -1.73 4.88 17.05
N MET A 74 -0.59 4.41 17.57
CA MET A 74 0.13 5.05 18.67
C MET A 74 0.69 6.43 18.28
N VAL A 75 0.85 6.71 16.98
CA VAL A 75 1.17 8.07 16.47
C VAL A 75 0.10 9.08 16.85
N LEU A 76 -1.16 8.64 16.95
CA LEU A 76 -2.28 9.50 17.31
C LEU A 76 -2.26 9.89 18.79
N GLU A 77 -1.54 9.17 19.65
CA GLU A 77 -1.35 9.56 21.06
C GLU A 77 -0.48 10.82 21.20
N LYS A 78 0.41 11.07 20.22
CA LYS A 78 1.25 12.29 20.18
C LYS A 78 0.44 13.53 19.78
N ILE A 79 -0.78 13.37 19.26
CA ILE A 79 -1.67 14.48 18.93
C ILE A 79 -2.27 15.02 20.24
N SER A 80 -1.82 16.20 20.66
CA SER A 80 -2.29 16.85 21.89
C SER A 80 -3.74 17.34 21.81
N TRP A 81 -4.27 17.51 20.59
CA TRP A 81 -5.63 17.97 20.35
C TRP A 81 -6.61 16.79 20.39
N THR A 82 -7.26 16.60 21.54
CA THR A 82 -8.23 15.53 21.78
C THR A 82 -9.30 15.46 20.70
N PHE A 83 -9.83 16.61 20.24
CA PHE A 83 -10.84 16.68 19.20
C PHE A 83 -10.38 16.07 17.86
N VAL A 84 -9.17 16.40 17.42
CA VAL A 84 -8.59 15.88 16.16
C VAL A 84 -8.41 14.36 16.25
N ARG A 85 -7.96 13.86 17.40
CA ARG A 85 -7.81 12.43 17.64
C ARG A 85 -9.15 11.67 17.55
N TRP A 86 -10.22 12.22 18.14
CA TRP A 86 -11.56 11.64 18.04
C TRP A 86 -12.11 11.62 16.62
N ILE A 87 -11.88 12.69 15.84
CA ILE A 87 -12.26 12.71 14.41
C ILE A 87 -11.57 11.57 13.66
N ILE A 88 -10.26 11.40 13.86
CA ILE A 88 -9.50 10.33 13.19
C ILE A 88 -10.03 8.95 13.58
N TYR A 89 -10.35 8.72 14.86
CA TYR A 89 -10.94 7.45 15.30
C TYR A 89 -12.32 7.20 14.69
N ILE A 90 -13.19 8.21 14.64
CA ILE A 90 -14.52 8.07 14.03
C ILE A 90 -14.40 7.78 12.54
N ILE A 91 -13.49 8.44 11.82
CA ILE A 91 -13.21 8.17 10.41
C ILE A 91 -12.74 6.73 10.22
N LEU A 92 -11.74 6.28 10.99
CA LEU A 92 -11.23 4.90 10.90
C LEU A 92 -12.32 3.87 11.17
N ILE A 93 -13.11 4.06 12.23
CA ILE A 93 -14.24 3.20 12.56
C ILE A 93 -15.25 3.17 11.41
N SER A 94 -15.62 4.34 10.88
CA SER A 94 -16.56 4.43 9.76
C SER A 94 -16.04 3.73 8.50
N LEU A 95 -14.75 3.83 8.18
CA LEU A 95 -14.13 3.15 7.04
C LEU A 95 -14.17 1.63 7.20
N ILE A 96 -13.94 1.13 8.43
CA ILE A 96 -14.03 -0.31 8.74
C ILE A 96 -15.48 -0.80 8.56
N PHE A 97 -16.46 -0.08 9.10
CA PHE A 97 -17.87 -0.47 9.00
C PHE A 97 -18.47 -0.31 7.60
N MET A 98 -17.97 0.64 6.80
CA MET A 98 -18.43 0.83 5.42
C MET A 98 -17.94 -0.28 4.48
N GLN A 99 -16.84 -0.98 4.83
CA GLN A 99 -16.43 -2.18 4.12
C GLN A 99 -17.12 -3.41 4.73
N GLU A 100 -18.37 -3.67 4.33
CA GLU A 100 -18.96 -4.99 4.50
C GLU A 100 -18.26 -5.97 3.55
N SER A 101 -17.28 -6.69 4.08
CA SER A 101 -16.61 -7.74 3.34
C SER A 101 -17.52 -8.97 3.25
N LYS A 102 -18.03 -9.27 2.05
CA LYS A 102 -18.53 -10.61 1.73
C LYS A 102 -17.35 -11.58 1.89
N GLU A 103 -17.51 -12.55 2.79
CA GLU A 103 -16.60 -13.69 3.05
C GLU A 103 -15.13 -13.39 2.75
N ILE A 104 -14.43 -12.81 3.73
CA ILE A 104 -12.95 -12.77 3.70
C ILE A 104 -12.48 -14.19 3.96
N ASP A 105 -12.22 -14.94 2.90
CA ASP A 105 -11.41 -16.15 3.03
C ASP A 105 -10.04 -15.74 3.57
N PHE A 106 -9.64 -16.35 4.68
CA PHE A 106 -8.32 -16.12 5.27
C PHE A 106 -7.26 -16.33 4.20
N ILE A 107 -6.26 -15.44 4.12
CA ILE A 107 -5.28 -15.41 3.02
C ILE A 107 -4.58 -16.77 2.78
N TYR A 108 -4.51 -17.64 3.80
CA TYR A 108 -3.99 -19.00 3.68
C TYR A 108 -4.83 -19.95 2.81
N PHE A 109 -6.11 -19.65 2.58
CA PHE A 109 -7.01 -20.44 1.74
C PHE A 109 -7.08 -19.92 0.29
N GLN A 110 -6.33 -18.87 -0.03
CA GLN A 110 -6.32 -18.22 -1.35
C GLN A 110 -5.16 -18.69 -2.25
N PHE A 111 -4.39 -19.69 -1.81
CA PHE A 111 -3.25 -20.26 -2.55
C PHE A 111 -3.44 -21.75 -2.84
#